data_AF-K9P9C9-F1
#
_entry.id   AF-K9P9C9-F1
#
_cell.length_a   1.000
_cell.length_b   1.000
_cell.length_c   1.000
_cell.angle_alpha   90.00
_cell.angle_beta   90.00
_cell.angle_gamma   90.00
#
_symmetry.space_group_name_H-M   'P 1'
#
loop_
_entity.id
_entity.type
_entity.pdbx_description
1 polymer ?
#
loop_
_entity_poly.entity_id
_entity_poly.type
_entity_poly.pdbx_seq_one_letter_code
_entity_poly.pdbx_strand_id
1 'polypeptide(L)'
;MRSSEPDTDPDSTGDGLAPLPLPEGPLTMARLVALEPAALRRLLTTGLRAGLTEAELDAGCAAAAAPGQEPADLRARLQERGWLGWDPDRQRWRTRLGAPTAGAPPQG
;
A
#
# COMPACT_ATOMS: atom_id res chain seq x y z
N MET A 1 -25.77 31.55 -35.78
CA MET A 1 -25.99 30.61 -34.66
C MET A 1 -24.67 29.87 -34.47
N ARG A 2 -23.84 30.32 -33.52
CA ARG A 2 -22.58 29.63 -33.19
C ARG A 2 -22.91 28.66 -32.06
N SER A 3 -22.94 27.36 -32.37
CA SER A 3 -22.91 26.32 -31.36
C SER A 3 -21.52 26.34 -30.74
N SER A 4 -21.42 26.85 -29.51
CA SER A 4 -20.24 26.68 -28.69
C SER A 4 -20.48 25.48 -27.80
N GLU A 5 -20.03 24.32 -28.26
CA GLU A 5 -19.71 23.19 -27.38
C GLU A 5 -18.27 23.40 -26.93
N PRO A 6 -17.99 23.64 -25.64
CA PRO A 6 -16.69 23.28 -25.09
C PRO A 6 -16.73 21.77 -24.82
N ASP A 7 -16.23 21.02 -25.80
CA ASP A 7 -15.83 19.63 -25.66
C ASP A 7 -14.89 19.53 -24.45
N THR A 8 -15.33 18.79 -23.44
CA THR A 8 -14.52 18.50 -22.26
C THR A 8 -13.56 17.40 -22.68
N ASP A 9 -12.37 17.77 -23.14
CA ASP A 9 -11.26 16.84 -23.32
C ASP A 9 -10.97 16.14 -21.98
N PRO A 10 -11.20 14.83 -21.85
CA PRO A 10 -10.89 14.07 -20.67
C PRO A 10 -9.52 13.41 -20.86
N ASP A 11 -8.44 14.20 -20.95
CA ASP A 11 -7.09 13.64 -20.76
C ASP A 11 -6.60 13.99 -19.36
N SER A 12 -7.37 13.48 -18.40
CA SER A 12 -6.95 13.33 -17.04
C SER A 12 -6.13 12.06 -16.96
N THR A 13 -4.99 12.16 -16.28
CA THR A 13 -4.13 11.08 -15.76
C THR A 13 -2.92 10.82 -16.63
N GLY A 14 -1.87 11.57 -16.31
CA GLY A 14 -0.55 11.41 -16.90
C GLY A 14 -0.04 9.98 -16.79
N ASP A 15 0.77 9.65 -17.79
CA ASP A 15 1.77 8.59 -17.88
C ASP A 15 2.17 8.05 -16.50
N GLY A 16 1.33 7.15 -15.99
CA GLY A 16 1.41 6.65 -14.63
C GLY A 16 2.47 5.56 -14.63
N LEU A 17 3.65 5.90 -14.11
CA LEU A 17 4.58 4.95 -13.51
C LEU A 17 3.77 3.92 -12.73
N ALA A 18 3.48 2.79 -13.38
CA ALA A 18 2.42 1.92 -12.92
C ALA A 18 2.78 1.43 -11.52
N PRO A 19 2.04 1.83 -10.49
CA PRO A 19 2.34 1.43 -9.13
C PRO A 19 2.19 -0.08 -9.04
N LEU A 20 2.95 -0.72 -8.15
CA LEU A 20 2.94 -2.16 -7.98
C LEU A 20 1.51 -2.72 -7.99
N PRO A 21 1.20 -3.71 -8.85
CA PRO A 21 -0.12 -4.31 -8.91
C PRO A 21 -0.33 -5.15 -7.65
N LEU A 22 -0.81 -4.50 -6.59
CA LEU A 22 -1.22 -5.16 -5.35
C LEU A 22 -2.53 -5.91 -5.62
N PRO A 23 -2.61 -7.22 -5.32
CA PRO A 23 -3.84 -7.98 -5.54
C PRO A 23 -5.01 -7.40 -4.74
N GLU A 24 -6.17 -7.31 -5.37
CA GLU A 24 -7.35 -6.67 -4.78
C GLU A 24 -8.01 -7.53 -3.70
N GLY A 25 -8.27 -6.97 -2.52
CA GLY A 25 -8.96 -7.64 -1.43
C GLY A 25 -8.07 -7.98 -0.22
N PRO A 26 -8.55 -8.82 0.72
CA PRO A 26 -7.83 -9.06 1.97
C PRO A 26 -6.53 -9.81 1.73
N LEU A 27 -5.53 -9.52 2.57
CA LEU A 27 -4.28 -10.27 2.60
C LEU A 27 -4.54 -11.65 3.22
N THR A 28 -4.28 -12.70 2.45
CA THR A 28 -4.28 -14.09 2.94
C THR A 28 -2.84 -14.62 2.95
N MET A 29 -2.58 -15.73 3.66
CA MET A 29 -1.24 -16.35 3.61
C MET A 29 -0.86 -16.78 2.18
N ALA A 30 -1.81 -17.32 1.41
CA ALA A 30 -1.56 -17.68 0.01
C ALA A 30 -1.14 -16.46 -0.83
N ARG A 31 -1.84 -15.33 -0.66
CA ARG A 31 -1.48 -14.07 -1.33
C ARG A 31 -0.14 -13.53 -0.87
N LEU A 32 0.11 -13.52 0.44
CA LEU A 32 1.38 -13.06 1.00
C LEU A 32 2.57 -13.82 0.39
N VAL A 33 2.46 -15.15 0.24
CA VAL A 33 3.53 -15.96 -0.34
C VAL A 33 3.70 -15.71 -1.84
N ALA A 34 2.60 -15.39 -2.54
CA ALA A 34 2.55 -15.06 -3.96
C ALA A 34 2.84 -13.59 -4.29
N LEU A 35 3.04 -12.73 -3.28
CA LEU A 35 3.38 -11.32 -3.50
C LEU A 35 4.80 -11.20 -4.08
N GLU A 36 4.86 -10.52 -5.21
CA GLU A 36 6.08 -9.97 -5.77
C GLU A 36 6.02 -8.44 -5.66
N PRO A 37 7.14 -7.78 -5.32
CA PRO A 37 8.49 -8.32 -5.15
C PRO A 37 8.71 -9.04 -3.81
N ALA A 38 9.71 -9.93 -3.75
CA ALA A 38 10.09 -10.66 -2.53
C ALA A 38 10.38 -9.74 -1.32
N ALA A 39 10.82 -8.50 -1.54
CA ALA A 39 11.00 -7.49 -0.49
C ALA A 39 9.67 -7.12 0.19
N LEU A 40 8.60 -6.95 -0.59
CA LEU A 40 7.25 -6.69 -0.07
C LEU A 40 6.76 -7.86 0.78
N ARG A 41 6.94 -9.09 0.28
CA ARG A 41 6.62 -10.30 1.03
C ARG A 41 7.38 -10.37 2.35
N ARG A 42 8.68 -10.05 2.35
CA ARG A 42 9.51 -10.04 3.57
C ARG A 42 9.01 -8.99 4.57
N LEU A 43 8.75 -7.77 4.11
CA LEU A 43 8.18 -6.70 4.93
C LEU A 43 6.91 -7.18 5.64
N LEU A 44 5.93 -7.68 4.89
CA LEU A 44 4.65 -8.13 5.45
C LEU A 44 4.81 -9.36 6.34
N THR A 45 5.73 -10.28 6.02
CA THR A 45 6.03 -11.44 6.87
C THR A 45 6.63 -11.01 8.21
N THR A 46 7.54 -10.03 8.20
CA THR A 46 8.12 -9.46 9.43
C THR A 46 7.05 -8.75 10.25
N GLY A 47 6.18 -7.96 9.60
CA GLY A 47 5.03 -7.31 10.22
C GLY A 47 4.05 -8.29 10.88
N LEU A 48 3.91 -9.51 10.36
CA LEU A 48 3.13 -10.58 11.00
C LEU A 48 3.81 -11.12 12.26
N ARG A 49 5.10 -11.47 12.15
CA ARG A 49 5.84 -12.21 13.19
C ARG A 49 6.23 -11.34 14.38
N ALA A 50 6.86 -10.20 14.12
CA ALA A 50 7.44 -9.35 15.15
C ALA A 50 6.79 -7.96 15.21
N GLY A 51 6.11 -7.55 14.13
CA GLY A 51 5.81 -6.15 13.90
C GLY A 51 7.05 -5.40 13.40
N LEU A 52 6.83 -4.20 12.89
CA LEU A 52 7.84 -3.34 12.28
C LEU A 52 7.87 -2.02 13.03
N THR A 53 9.06 -1.47 13.25
CA THR A 53 9.17 -0.06 13.61
C THR A 53 8.85 0.83 12.40
N GLU A 54 8.63 2.13 12.64
CA GLU A 54 8.46 3.09 11.56
C GLU A 54 9.63 3.08 10.56
N ALA A 55 10.86 3.01 11.07
CA ALA A 55 12.07 2.94 10.24
C ALA A 55 12.16 1.63 9.43
N GLU A 56 11.81 0.49 10.03
CA GLU A 56 11.79 -0.80 9.31
C GLU A 56 10.70 -0.84 8.24
N LEU A 57 9.55 -0.23 8.53
CA LEU A 57 8.47 -0.10 7.56
C LEU A 57 8.91 0.77 6.37
N ASP A 58 9.51 1.92 6.64
CA ASP A 58 9.98 2.84 5.60
C ASP A 58 11.06 2.18 4.73
N ALA A 59 12.09 1.60 5.36
CA ALA A 59 13.15 0.89 4.65
C ALA A 59 12.62 -0.29 3.83
N GLY A 60 11.67 -1.06 4.38
CA GLY A 60 11.08 -2.17 3.65
C GLY A 60 10.13 -1.73 2.53
N CYS A 61 9.45 -0.58 2.67
CA CYS A 61 8.69 0.01 1.57
C CYS A 61 9.61 0.54 0.47
N ALA A 62 10.72 1.20 0.81
CA ALA A 62 11.73 1.64 -0.16
C ALA A 62 12.35 0.47 -0.92
N ALA A 63 12.64 -0.64 -0.24
CA ALA A 63 13.15 -1.86 -0.87
C ALA A 63 12.08 -2.58 -1.72
N ALA A 64 10.81 -2.41 -1.40
CA ALA A 64 9.70 -3.04 -2.08
C ALA A 64 9.09 -2.20 -3.21
N ALA A 65 9.32 -0.89 -3.23
CA ALA A 65 8.76 0.02 -4.22
C ALA A 65 9.27 -0.31 -5.63
N ALA A 66 8.37 -0.22 -6.61
CA ALA A 66 8.77 -0.31 -8.01
C ALA A 66 9.64 0.91 -8.39
N PRO A 67 10.49 0.78 -9.43
CA PRO A 67 11.25 1.91 -9.93
C PRO A 67 10.31 3.05 -10.34
N GLY A 68 10.50 4.23 -9.73
CA GLY A 68 9.66 5.42 -9.92
C GLY A 68 8.37 5.47 -9.07
N GLN A 69 8.13 4.47 -8.21
CA GLN A 69 7.10 4.54 -7.18
C GLN A 69 7.70 5.08 -5.87
N GLU A 70 7.04 6.06 -5.24
CA GLU A 70 7.45 6.52 -3.92
C GLU A 70 7.11 5.48 -2.82
N PRO A 71 8.02 5.23 -1.87
CA PRO A 71 7.77 4.29 -0.77
C PRO A 71 6.59 4.70 0.11
N ALA A 72 6.37 6.01 0.26
CA ALA A 72 5.22 6.55 0.98
C ALA A 72 3.89 6.16 0.31
N ASP A 73 3.82 6.15 -1.02
CA ASP A 73 2.64 5.73 -1.78
C ASP A 73 2.37 4.23 -1.60
N LEU A 74 3.42 3.40 -1.66
CA LEU A 74 3.30 1.97 -1.37
C LEU A 74 2.76 1.74 0.05
N ARG A 75 3.33 2.44 1.03
CA ARG A 75 2.89 2.38 2.43
C ARG A 75 1.42 2.81 2.57
N ALA A 76 1.01 3.89 1.92
CA ALA A 76 -0.38 4.35 1.94
C ALA A 76 -1.33 3.27 1.41
N ARG A 77 -1.01 2.67 0.25
CA ARG A 77 -1.82 1.58 -0.32
C ARG A 77 -1.93 0.37 0.60
N LEU A 78 -0.85 -0.04 1.26
CA LEU A 78 -0.88 -1.16 2.21
C LEU A 78 -1.81 -0.89 3.40
N GLN A 79 -1.87 0.36 3.85
CA GLN A 79 -2.77 0.80 4.91
C GLN A 79 -4.22 0.90 4.42
N GLU A 80 -4.46 1.51 3.27
CA GLU A 80 -5.80 1.62 2.67
C GLU A 80 -6.43 0.25 2.40
N ARG A 81 -5.61 -0.73 1.99
CA ARG A 81 -6.04 -2.12 1.83
C ARG A 81 -6.28 -2.86 3.16
N GLY A 82 -5.93 -2.24 4.29
CA GLY A 82 -6.03 -2.84 5.62
C GLY A 82 -4.99 -3.93 5.90
N TRP A 83 -3.97 -4.06 5.04
CA TRP A 83 -2.92 -5.09 5.19
C TRP A 83 -1.90 -4.69 6.24
N LEU A 84 -1.75 -3.39 6.47
CA LEU A 84 -0.85 -2.84 7.46
C LEU A 84 -1.64 -1.91 8.39
N GLY A 85 -1.45 -2.05 9.69
CA GLY A 85 -2.04 -1.16 10.68
C GLY A 85 -1.09 -0.91 11.84
N TRP A 86 -1.20 0.28 12.42
CA TRP A 86 -0.51 0.60 13.66
C TRP A 86 -1.12 -0.21 14.82
N ASP A 87 -0.24 -0.81 15.64
CA ASP A 87 -0.59 -1.47 16.89
C ASP A 87 -0.11 -0.57 18.04
N PRO A 88 -1.04 0.15 18.71
CA PRO A 88 -0.68 1.11 19.76
C PRO A 88 -0.17 0.44 21.04
N ASP A 89 -0.56 -0.81 21.29
CA ASP A 89 -0.09 -1.57 22.46
C ASP A 89 1.40 -1.88 22.34
N ARG A 90 1.83 -2.25 21.13
CA ARG A 90 3.23 -2.61 20.85
C ARG A 90 4.05 -1.47 20.26
N GLN A 91 3.43 -0.32 20.00
CA GLN A 91 4.02 0.81 19.27
C GLN A 91 4.73 0.34 17.99
N ARG A 92 4.07 -0.55 17.24
CA ARG A 92 4.65 -1.22 16.08
C ARG A 92 3.63 -1.36 14.95
N TRP A 93 4.09 -1.26 13.72
CA TRP A 93 3.31 -1.58 12.53
C TRP A 93 3.14 -3.09 12.40
N ARG A 94 1.90 -3.55 12.27
CA ARG A 94 1.60 -4.98 12.11
C ARG A 94 0.87 -5.25 10.83
N THR A 95 1.22 -6.38 10.24
CA THR A 95 0.51 -6.91 9.09
C THR A 95 -0.73 -7.65 9.56
N ARG A 96 -1.87 -7.39 8.91
CA ARG A 96 -3.16 -8.00 9.23
C ARG A 96 -3.57 -8.94 8.11
N LEU A 97 -3.95 -10.16 8.48
CA LEU A 97 -4.52 -11.14 7.55
C LEU A 97 -6.04 -11.15 7.66
N GLY A 98 -6.73 -11.32 6.54
CA GLY A 98 -8.14 -11.72 6.50
C GLY A 98 -9.19 -10.64 6.83
N ALA A 99 -8.82 -9.40 7.15
CA ALA A 99 -9.79 -8.35 7.47
C ALA A 99 -9.65 -7.12 6.56
N PRO A 100 -10.69 -6.75 5.77
CA PRO A 100 -10.85 -5.39 5.30
C PRO A 100 -11.27 -4.55 6.50
N THR A 101 -10.33 -4.12 7.33
CA THR A 101 -10.67 -3.21 8.42
C THR A 101 -10.64 -1.78 7.88
N ALA A 102 -11.83 -1.18 7.79
CA ALA A 102 -11.97 0.27 7.89
C ALA A 102 -11.29 0.67 9.20
N GLY A 103 -10.09 1.22 9.10
CA GLY A 103 -9.26 1.56 10.24
C GLY A 103 -8.33 2.66 9.79
N ALA A 104 -8.93 3.80 9.47
CA ALA A 104 -8.20 5.03 9.20
C ALA A 104 -7.22 5.29 10.36
N PRO A 105 -5.95 5.61 10.08
CA PRO A 105 -5.05 6.06 11.13
C PRO A 105 -5.60 7.36 11.73
N PRO A 106 -5.50 7.60 13.05
CA PRO A 106 -5.75 8.92 13.59
C PRO A 106 -4.73 9.88 12.97
N GLN A 107 -5.22 10.86 12.21
CA GLN A 107 -4.40 12.00 11.81
C GLN A 107 -4.08 12.79 13.08
N GLY A 108 -2.82 12.78 13.49
CA GLY A 108 -2.28 13.52 14.63
C GLY A 108 -1.00 14.21 14.22
#